data_AF-A0A953NFM1-F1
#
_entry.id   AF-A0A953NFM1-F1
#
_cell.length_a   1.000
_cell.length_b   1.000
_cell.length_c   1.000
_cell.angle_alpha   90.00
_cell.angle_beta   90.00
_cell.angle_gamma   90.00
#
_symmetry.space_group_name_H-M   'P 1'
#
loop_
_entity.id
_entity.type
_entity.pdbx_description
1 polymer ?
#
loop_
_entity_poly.entity_id
_entity_poly.type
_entity_poly.pdbx_seq_one_letter_code
_entity_poly.pdbx_strand_id
1 'polypeptide(L)'
;MNKKNIKSFPLNLIFILVLTTTLFAVAFLITELRVEADVVNNVTGWAWSENIGWISFNCTNDNSCGTHNYGVNIDTNGNLSGHAWSEHIGWINFNPAEPPGGPSNSARVNIDSGEVSGWVRALAGGADGWDGWIKLRCEGAECNPPLGYGVSINRDTGVFQNWAWGGDVVGWISFNCANDDSCLQASDYRVRTSFS
;
A
#
# COMPACT_ATOMS: atom_id res chain seq x y z
N MET A 1 25.13 11.36 -75.30
CA MET A 1 23.87 11.58 -74.56
C MET A 1 23.40 10.22 -74.04
N ASN A 2 23.74 9.85 -72.81
CA ASN A 2 23.51 8.50 -72.26
C ASN A 2 22.20 8.48 -71.46
N LYS A 3 21.15 7.82 -71.97
CA LYS A 3 19.90 7.61 -71.25
C LYS A 3 20.14 6.59 -70.13
N LYS A 4 20.08 7.02 -68.87
CA LYS A 4 20.08 6.10 -67.71
C LYS A 4 18.76 5.34 -67.70
N ASN A 5 18.80 4.01 -67.85
CA ASN A 5 17.64 3.15 -67.73
C ASN A 5 17.17 3.09 -66.27
N ILE A 6 16.04 3.73 -65.97
CA ILE A 6 15.36 3.63 -64.69
C ILE A 6 14.62 2.28 -64.70
N LYS A 7 15.04 1.33 -63.85
CA LYS A 7 14.33 0.06 -63.67
C LYS A 7 13.00 0.36 -62.97
N SER A 8 11.88 0.16 -63.68
CA SER A 8 10.54 0.28 -63.10
C SER A 8 10.31 -0.88 -62.12
N PHE A 9 10.02 -0.55 -60.86
CA PHE A 9 9.63 -1.55 -59.87
C PHE A 9 8.21 -2.07 -60.15
N PRO A 10 7.94 -3.38 -59.96
CA PRO A 10 6.62 -3.94 -60.24
C PRO A 10 5.60 -3.42 -59.23
N LEU A 11 4.46 -2.94 -59.74
CA LEU A 11 3.37 -2.32 -58.95
C LEU A 11 2.87 -3.21 -57.80
N ASN A 12 2.88 -4.53 -58.00
CA ASN A 12 2.49 -5.52 -56.98
C ASN A 12 3.39 -5.49 -55.73
N LEU A 13 4.68 -5.18 -55.91
CA LEU A 13 5.62 -5.10 -54.79
C LEU A 13 5.39 -3.84 -53.94
N ILE A 14 5.01 -2.73 -54.60
CA ILE A 14 4.63 -1.49 -53.92
C ILE A 14 3.35 -1.70 -53.11
N PHE A 15 2.37 -2.42 -53.67
CA PHE A 15 1.09 -2.70 -53.00
C PHE A 15 1.27 -3.57 -51.75
N ILE A 16 2.14 -4.59 -51.81
CA ILE A 16 2.48 -5.44 -50.66
C ILE A 16 3.22 -4.63 -49.59
N LEU A 17 4.15 -3.75 -49.98
CA LEU A 17 4.85 -2.88 -49.02
C LEU A 17 3.89 -1.91 -48.33
N VAL A 18 2.99 -1.28 -49.08
CA VAL A 18 1.98 -0.39 -48.50
C VAL A 18 1.05 -1.17 -47.58
N LEU A 19 0.54 -2.32 -47.99
CA LEU A 19 -0.37 -3.14 -47.17
C LEU A 19 0.30 -3.65 -45.89
N THR A 20 1.56 -4.08 -45.96
CA THR A 20 2.29 -4.56 -44.78
C THR A 20 2.61 -3.42 -43.81
N THR A 21 3.03 -2.26 -44.32
CA THR A 21 3.26 -1.07 -43.49
C THR A 21 1.98 -0.55 -42.84
N THR A 22 0.84 -0.57 -43.55
CA THR A 22 -0.44 -0.17 -42.96
C THR A 22 -0.94 -1.19 -41.95
N LEU A 23 -0.78 -2.49 -42.19
CA LEU A 23 -1.14 -3.53 -41.22
C LEU A 23 -0.31 -3.41 -39.93
N PHE A 24 0.98 -3.12 -40.05
CA PHE A 24 1.88 -2.91 -38.93
C PHE A 24 1.57 -1.60 -38.17
N ALA A 25 1.26 -0.52 -38.89
CA ALA A 25 0.83 0.74 -38.30
C ALA A 25 -0.52 0.62 -37.57
N VAL A 26 -1.47 -0.14 -38.14
CA VAL A 26 -2.75 -0.45 -37.47
C VAL A 26 -2.48 -1.28 -36.23
N ALA A 27 -1.69 -2.35 -36.31
CA ALA A 27 -1.31 -3.17 -35.15
C ALA A 27 -0.65 -2.36 -34.01
N PHE A 28 0.12 -1.33 -34.35
CA PHE A 28 0.73 -0.40 -33.39
C PHE A 28 -0.27 0.62 -32.80
N LEU A 29 -1.33 0.97 -33.54
CA LEU A 29 -2.42 1.83 -33.08
C LEU A 29 -3.47 1.09 -32.21
N ILE A 30 -3.62 -0.24 -32.35
CA ILE A 30 -4.48 -1.06 -31.48
C ILE A 30 -3.79 -1.59 -30.23
N THR A 31 -2.49 -1.33 -30.04
CA THR A 31 -1.78 -1.56 -28.78
C THR A 31 -1.78 -0.30 -27.90
N GLU A 32 -2.96 0.19 -27.56
CA GLU A 32 -3.13 0.90 -26.29
C GLU A 32 -3.63 -0.11 -25.26
N LEU A 33 -2.71 -1.00 -24.86
CA LEU A 33 -2.86 -1.68 -23.60
C LEU A 33 -2.78 -0.58 -22.55
N ARG A 34 -3.87 -0.33 -21.85
CA ARG A 34 -3.80 0.43 -20.61
C ARG A 34 -2.79 -0.30 -19.74
N VAL A 35 -1.61 0.27 -19.58
CA VAL A 35 -0.72 -0.08 -18.49
C VAL A 35 -1.43 0.45 -17.26
N GLU A 36 -2.15 -0.42 -16.56
CA GLU A 36 -2.45 -0.15 -15.17
C GLU A 36 -1.10 0.02 -14.48
N ALA A 37 -0.90 1.15 -13.82
CA ALA A 37 0.28 1.34 -12.99
C ALA A 37 0.14 0.38 -11.80
N ASP A 38 0.55 -0.88 -11.95
CA ASP A 38 0.74 -1.73 -10.79
C ASP A 38 2.20 -1.66 -10.38
N VAL A 39 2.45 -0.77 -9.43
CA VAL A 39 3.57 -0.92 -8.50
C VAL A 39 3.03 -0.93 -7.07
N VAL A 40 2.23 -1.98 -6.85
CA VAL A 40 2.19 -2.87 -5.70
C VAL A 40 1.83 -2.23 -4.37
N ASN A 41 0.66 -2.66 -3.90
CA ASN A 41 0.06 -2.44 -2.58
C ASN A 41 -0.60 -1.07 -2.42
N ASN A 42 -1.93 -1.10 -2.23
CA ASN A 42 -2.81 0.06 -2.30
C ASN A 42 -2.85 0.93 -1.04
N VAL A 43 -1.93 0.75 -0.09
CA VAL A 43 -1.78 1.58 1.11
C VAL A 43 -0.41 2.26 1.08
N THR A 44 -0.39 3.57 1.30
CA THR A 44 0.78 4.45 1.23
C THR A 44 0.79 5.46 2.37
N GLY A 45 1.86 6.26 2.47
CA GLY A 45 2.00 7.28 3.49
C GLY A 45 2.61 6.75 4.78
N TRP A 46 2.58 7.60 5.80
CA TRP A 46 3.35 7.41 7.03
C TRP A 46 2.43 7.38 8.25
N ALA A 47 2.75 6.50 9.20
CA ALA A 47 2.25 6.57 10.57
C ALA A 47 3.40 6.92 11.52
N TRP A 48 3.05 7.34 12.73
CA TRP A 48 4.01 7.77 13.75
C TRP A 48 3.76 7.05 15.07
N SER A 49 4.85 6.66 15.75
CA SER A 49 4.82 6.27 17.15
C SER A 49 5.96 6.99 17.88
N GLU A 50 5.68 7.48 19.09
CA GLU A 50 6.70 8.10 19.95
C GLU A 50 7.82 7.13 20.33
N ASN A 51 7.54 5.82 20.35
CA ASN A 51 8.52 4.82 20.80
C ASN A 51 9.38 4.29 19.65
N ILE A 52 8.80 4.14 18.45
CA ILE A 52 9.46 3.50 17.30
C ILE A 52 9.57 4.40 16.06
N GLY A 53 9.22 5.67 16.20
CA GLY A 53 9.33 6.67 15.15
C GLY A 53 8.41 6.42 13.96
N TRP A 54 8.92 6.77 12.78
CA TRP A 54 8.18 6.72 11.52
C TRP A 54 7.97 5.30 11.04
N ILE A 55 6.74 5.03 10.56
CA ILE A 55 6.36 3.76 9.94
C ILE A 55 5.91 4.05 8.51
N SER A 56 6.68 3.54 7.54
CA SER A 56 6.39 3.64 6.11
C SER A 56 5.49 2.49 5.65
N PHE A 57 4.36 2.81 5.02
CA PHE A 57 3.43 1.81 4.49
C PHE A 57 3.74 1.34 3.07
N ASN A 58 4.67 1.99 2.36
CA ASN A 58 5.03 1.64 0.99
C ASN A 58 6.42 2.16 0.64
N CYS A 59 7.19 1.39 -0.14
CA CYS A 59 8.51 1.79 -0.62
C CYS A 59 8.51 3.04 -1.52
N THR A 60 7.35 3.44 -2.04
CA THR A 60 7.20 4.68 -2.80
C THR A 60 7.33 5.93 -1.92
N ASN A 61 7.13 5.80 -0.60
CA ASN A 61 7.22 6.91 0.33
C ASN A 61 8.63 7.52 0.42
N ASP A 62 9.67 6.70 0.22
CA ASP A 62 11.08 7.07 0.32
C ASP A 62 11.88 6.74 -0.96
N ASN A 63 11.19 6.39 -2.06
CA ASN A 63 11.76 5.96 -3.34
C ASN A 63 12.69 4.74 -3.21
N SER A 64 12.47 3.89 -2.21
CA SER A 64 13.28 2.68 -1.99
C SER A 64 12.86 1.47 -2.81
N CYS A 65 11.79 1.55 -3.61
CA CYS A 65 11.25 0.38 -4.34
C CYS A 65 12.26 -0.34 -5.26
N GLY A 66 13.31 0.34 -5.71
CA GLY A 66 14.38 -0.28 -6.50
C GLY A 66 15.29 -1.23 -5.70
N THR A 67 15.36 -1.08 -4.38
CA THR A 67 16.20 -1.88 -3.48
C THR A 67 15.40 -2.65 -2.43
N HIS A 68 14.29 -2.07 -1.96
CA HIS A 68 13.37 -2.61 -0.98
C HIS A 68 11.95 -2.49 -1.51
N ASN A 69 11.45 -3.54 -2.15
CA ASN A 69 10.07 -3.57 -2.63
C ASN A 69 9.14 -4.06 -1.51
N TYR A 70 8.39 -3.14 -0.91
CA TYR A 70 7.43 -3.44 0.16
C TYR A 70 6.22 -2.51 0.08
N GLY A 71 5.11 -2.97 0.66
CA GLY A 71 3.97 -2.12 0.96
C GLY A 71 2.86 -2.90 1.66
N VAL A 72 1.79 -2.22 2.03
CA VAL A 72 0.57 -2.81 2.63
C VAL A 72 -0.59 -2.76 1.65
N ASN A 73 -1.34 -3.86 1.52
CA ASN A 73 -2.45 -3.99 0.59
C ASN A 73 -3.75 -4.37 1.30
N ILE A 74 -4.85 -3.76 0.89
CA ILE A 74 -6.22 -4.12 1.26
C ILE A 74 -6.88 -4.81 0.06
N ASP A 75 -7.33 -6.05 0.22
CA ASP A 75 -8.07 -6.76 -0.83
C ASP A 75 -9.56 -6.36 -0.89
N THR A 76 -10.29 -6.86 -1.89
CA THR A 76 -11.72 -6.55 -2.08
C THR A 76 -12.63 -7.04 -0.95
N ASN A 77 -12.15 -7.94 -0.09
CA ASN A 77 -12.87 -8.44 1.07
C ASN A 77 -12.48 -7.67 2.35
N GLY A 78 -11.61 -6.66 2.23
CA GLY A 78 -11.08 -5.87 3.33
C GLY A 78 -9.90 -6.52 4.06
N ASN A 79 -9.34 -7.65 3.61
CA ASN A 79 -8.19 -8.24 4.30
C ASN A 79 -6.93 -7.42 4.04
N LEU A 80 -6.15 -7.14 5.09
CA LEU A 80 -4.85 -6.51 4.96
C LEU A 80 -3.76 -7.56 4.77
N SER A 81 -2.73 -7.20 4.01
CA SER A 81 -1.56 -8.03 3.75
C SER A 81 -0.34 -7.19 3.42
N GLY A 82 0.84 -7.82 3.33
CA GLY A 82 2.09 -7.14 3.05
C GLY A 82 2.82 -6.66 4.30
N HIS A 83 3.75 -5.72 4.12
CA HIS A 83 4.64 -5.25 5.17
C HIS A 83 4.78 -3.74 5.15
N ALA A 84 4.79 -3.15 6.34
CA ALA A 84 5.29 -1.80 6.59
C ALA A 84 6.70 -1.86 7.19
N TRP A 85 7.42 -0.74 7.15
CA TRP A 85 8.79 -0.63 7.65
C TRP A 85 8.93 0.52 8.64
N SER A 86 9.60 0.28 9.77
CA SER A 86 10.14 1.32 10.63
C SER A 86 11.63 1.07 10.85
N GLU A 87 12.40 2.15 10.87
CA GLU A 87 13.85 2.08 11.12
C GLU A 87 14.19 1.61 12.54
N HIS A 88 13.27 1.74 13.51
CA HIS A 88 13.51 1.39 14.91
C HIS A 88 12.96 0.01 15.32
N ILE A 89 11.92 -0.51 14.65
CA ILE A 89 11.35 -1.84 14.96
C ILE A 89 11.45 -2.85 13.80
N GLY A 90 11.85 -2.39 12.62
CA GLY A 90 11.94 -3.21 11.41
C GLY A 90 10.58 -3.47 10.76
N TRP A 91 10.45 -4.68 10.20
CA TRP A 91 9.27 -5.10 9.43
C TRP A 91 8.04 -5.30 10.31
N ILE A 92 6.91 -4.78 9.87
CA ILE A 92 5.59 -5.02 10.46
C ILE A 92 4.75 -5.77 9.44
N ASN A 93 4.41 -7.02 9.73
CA ASN A 93 3.60 -7.90 8.89
C ASN A 93 2.10 -7.68 9.15
N PHE A 94 1.35 -7.37 8.09
CA PHE A 94 -0.10 -7.11 8.14
C PHE A 94 -0.98 -8.36 7.97
N ASN A 95 -0.38 -9.52 7.67
CA ASN A 95 -1.07 -10.81 7.71
C ASN A 95 -0.21 -11.88 8.41
N PRO A 96 0.06 -11.70 9.72
CA PRO A 96 0.82 -12.67 10.49
C PRO A 96 0.01 -13.95 10.73
N ALA A 97 0.69 -15.10 10.80
CA ALA A 97 0.07 -16.33 11.23
C ALA A 97 -0.21 -16.30 12.74
N GLU A 98 -1.29 -16.97 13.14
CA GLU A 98 -1.66 -17.20 14.56
C GLU A 98 -1.76 -15.91 15.41
N PRO A 99 -2.53 -14.89 14.98
CA PRO A 99 -2.75 -13.72 15.80
C PRO A 99 -3.49 -14.06 17.10
N PRO A 100 -3.32 -13.24 18.16
CA PRO A 100 -4.04 -13.43 19.41
C PRO A 100 -5.56 -13.56 19.18
N GLY A 101 -6.13 -14.63 19.73
CA GLY A 101 -7.54 -14.99 19.53
C GLY A 101 -7.84 -15.81 18.26
N GLY A 102 -6.83 -16.21 17.49
CA GLY A 102 -6.93 -17.19 16.40
C GLY A 102 -6.82 -16.59 14.98
N PRO A 103 -6.70 -17.43 13.94
CA PRO A 103 -6.39 -17.02 12.56
C PRO A 103 -7.39 -16.04 11.93
N SER A 104 -8.62 -15.96 12.43
CA SER A 104 -9.64 -15.02 11.93
C SER A 104 -9.48 -13.58 12.45
N ASN A 105 -8.50 -13.31 13.32
CA ASN A 105 -8.24 -11.99 13.89
C ASN A 105 -7.06 -11.27 13.22
N SER A 106 -6.66 -11.68 12.02
CA SER A 106 -5.73 -10.90 11.19
C SER A 106 -6.32 -9.53 10.86
N ALA A 107 -5.45 -8.58 10.51
CA ALA A 107 -5.87 -7.23 10.18
C ALA A 107 -6.90 -7.21 9.04
N ARG A 108 -8.01 -6.53 9.28
CA ARG A 108 -9.12 -6.43 8.32
C ARG A 108 -9.85 -5.10 8.42
N VAL A 109 -10.30 -4.60 7.27
CA VAL A 109 -11.23 -3.48 7.15
C VAL A 109 -12.65 -4.05 7.11
N ASN A 110 -13.53 -3.50 7.93
CA ASN A 110 -14.97 -3.61 7.70
C ASN A 110 -15.32 -2.74 6.49
N ILE A 111 -15.69 -3.35 5.37
CA ILE A 111 -15.90 -2.64 4.10
C ILE A 111 -17.05 -1.61 4.17
N ASP A 112 -18.02 -1.83 5.05
CA ASP A 112 -19.18 -0.96 5.24
C ASP A 112 -18.83 0.24 6.12
N SER A 113 -18.16 0.01 7.26
CA SER A 113 -17.86 1.07 8.25
C SER A 113 -16.51 1.75 8.08
N GLY A 114 -15.56 1.13 7.37
CA GLY A 114 -14.16 1.56 7.30
C GLY A 114 -13.34 1.25 8.54
N GLU A 115 -13.90 0.57 9.53
CA GLU A 115 -13.20 0.20 10.75
C GLU A 115 -12.12 -0.86 10.48
N VAL A 116 -10.89 -0.61 10.93
CA VAL A 116 -9.76 -1.54 10.76
C VAL A 116 -9.45 -2.31 12.04
N SER A 117 -9.86 -3.57 12.14
CA SER A 117 -9.70 -4.42 13.33
C SER A 117 -8.60 -5.48 13.13
N GLY A 118 -8.39 -6.31 14.14
CA GLY A 118 -7.43 -7.41 14.11
C GLY A 118 -6.01 -7.01 14.52
N TRP A 119 -5.09 -7.93 14.31
CA TRP A 119 -3.70 -7.84 14.76
C TRP A 119 -2.72 -7.82 13.59
N VAL A 120 -1.65 -7.04 13.78
CA VAL A 120 -0.43 -7.06 12.96
C VAL A 120 0.76 -7.37 13.86
N ARG A 121 1.90 -7.73 13.26
CA ARG A 121 3.07 -8.15 14.05
C ARG A 121 4.35 -7.50 13.60
N ALA A 122 5.05 -6.84 14.52
CA ALA A 122 6.44 -6.48 14.32
C ALA A 122 7.31 -7.74 14.38
N LEU A 123 8.11 -7.99 13.34
CA LEU A 123 8.92 -9.20 13.22
C LEU A 123 10.15 -9.22 14.15
N ALA A 124 10.51 -8.06 14.72
CA ALA A 124 11.47 -7.98 15.83
C ALA A 124 10.88 -8.53 17.15
N GLY A 125 9.55 -8.71 17.23
CA GLY A 125 8.90 -9.36 18.35
C GLY A 125 9.31 -10.83 18.51
N GLY A 126 9.51 -11.26 19.75
CA GLY A 126 10.12 -12.54 20.11
C GLY A 126 11.58 -12.39 20.57
N ALA A 127 12.20 -11.24 20.31
CA ALA A 127 13.44 -10.83 20.96
C ALA A 127 13.13 -10.19 22.33
N ASP A 128 13.94 -10.48 23.34
CA ASP A 128 13.93 -9.83 24.66
C ASP A 128 12.60 -9.87 25.45
N GLY A 129 11.67 -10.77 25.10
CA GLY A 129 10.46 -11.07 25.87
C GLY A 129 9.18 -10.32 25.47
N TRP A 130 9.24 -9.42 24.48
CA TRP A 130 8.03 -8.84 23.86
C TRP A 130 7.52 -9.73 22.73
N ASP A 131 6.20 -9.85 22.55
CA ASP A 131 5.58 -10.80 21.61
C ASP A 131 5.47 -10.28 20.15
N GLY A 132 5.58 -8.96 19.97
CA GLY A 132 5.52 -8.29 18.67
C GLY A 132 4.12 -7.85 18.25
N TRP A 133 3.09 -8.11 19.05
CA TRP A 133 1.71 -7.92 18.62
C TRP A 133 1.27 -6.46 18.73
N ILE A 134 0.63 -5.98 17.66
CA ILE A 134 0.05 -4.64 17.57
C ILE A 134 -1.43 -4.82 17.22
N LYS A 135 -2.31 -4.29 18.08
CA LYS A 135 -3.75 -4.36 17.91
C LYS A 135 -4.27 -3.11 17.21
N LEU A 136 -5.02 -3.27 16.13
CA LEU A 136 -5.53 -2.14 15.36
C LEU A 136 -6.81 -1.53 15.95
N ARG A 137 -7.48 -2.23 16.86
CA ARG A 137 -8.72 -1.79 17.53
C ARG A 137 -8.90 -2.51 18.86
N CYS A 138 -9.32 -1.78 19.89
CA CYS A 138 -9.74 -2.39 21.15
C CYS A 138 -10.92 -3.35 20.93
N GLU A 139 -11.11 -4.34 21.80
CA GLU A 139 -12.32 -5.17 21.76
C GLU A 139 -12.84 -5.49 23.16
N GLY A 140 -14.16 -5.63 23.31
CA GLY A 140 -14.80 -5.99 24.57
C GLY A 140 -14.50 -5.00 25.69
N ALA A 141 -14.11 -5.51 26.86
CA ALA A 141 -13.85 -4.70 28.05
C ALA A 141 -12.68 -3.72 27.90
N GLU A 142 -11.77 -3.96 26.96
CA GLU A 142 -10.68 -3.05 26.63
C GLU A 142 -11.20 -1.71 26.07
N CYS A 143 -12.34 -1.73 25.38
CA CYS A 143 -12.95 -0.53 24.82
C CYS A 143 -13.73 0.31 25.83
N ASN A 144 -13.73 -0.05 27.12
CA ASN A 144 -14.48 0.71 28.11
C ASN A 144 -13.93 2.14 28.23
N PRO A 145 -14.78 3.18 28.08
CA PRO A 145 -14.33 4.56 28.17
C PRO A 145 -13.57 4.84 29.47
N PRO A 146 -12.49 5.64 29.42
CA PRO A 146 -12.03 6.44 28.28
C PRO A 146 -11.04 5.74 27.33
N LEU A 147 -10.82 4.42 27.47
CA LEU A 147 -9.70 3.70 26.85
C LEU A 147 -9.98 3.16 25.43
N GLY A 148 -11.14 3.49 24.85
CA GLY A 148 -11.50 3.04 23.51
C GLY A 148 -10.58 3.61 22.43
N TYR A 149 -9.98 2.75 21.62
CA TYR A 149 -9.18 3.13 20.46
C TYR A 149 -9.48 2.23 19.27
N GLY A 150 -9.20 2.73 18.07
CA GLY A 150 -9.23 1.90 16.88
C GLY A 150 -9.08 2.66 15.60
N VAL A 151 -8.28 2.10 14.70
CA VAL A 151 -7.99 2.67 13.38
C VAL A 151 -9.23 2.62 12.50
N SER A 152 -9.47 3.67 11.73
CA SER A 152 -10.56 3.73 10.75
C SER A 152 -10.12 4.40 9.47
N ILE A 153 -10.74 4.04 8.35
CA ILE A 153 -10.53 4.64 7.04
C ILE A 153 -11.77 5.49 6.72
N ASN A 154 -11.56 6.78 6.47
CA ASN A 154 -12.61 7.62 5.90
C ASN A 154 -12.86 7.15 4.46
N ARG A 155 -14.04 6.58 4.19
CA ARG A 155 -14.35 5.90 2.92
C ARG A 155 -14.43 6.85 1.72
N ASP A 156 -14.71 8.13 1.94
CA ASP A 156 -14.76 9.13 0.88
C ASP A 156 -13.35 9.55 0.41
N THR A 157 -12.36 9.50 1.31
CA THR A 157 -11.02 10.05 1.07
C THR A 157 -9.90 9.01 1.06
N GLY A 158 -10.17 7.79 1.55
CA GLY A 158 -9.17 6.74 1.74
C GLY A 158 -8.16 7.03 2.84
N VAL A 159 -8.38 8.08 3.66
CA VAL A 159 -7.42 8.50 4.70
C VAL A 159 -7.67 7.73 5.99
N PHE A 160 -6.61 7.16 6.56
CA PHE A 160 -6.65 6.51 7.86
C PHE A 160 -6.70 7.54 8.98
N GLN A 161 -7.29 7.16 10.10
CA GLN A 161 -7.49 7.99 11.29
C GLN A 161 -7.34 7.17 12.56
N ASN A 162 -7.22 7.86 13.70
CA ASN A 162 -7.14 7.29 15.03
C ASN A 162 -5.88 6.44 15.26
N TRP A 163 -5.92 5.62 16.31
CA TRP A 163 -4.74 5.01 16.93
C TRP A 163 -4.82 3.49 16.96
N ALA A 164 -3.67 2.84 16.85
CA ALA A 164 -3.44 1.44 17.22
C ALA A 164 -2.52 1.35 18.46
N TRP A 165 -2.51 0.21 19.12
CA TRP A 165 -1.71 -0.02 20.33
C TRP A 165 -0.80 -1.24 20.18
N GLY A 166 0.49 -1.08 20.52
CA GLY A 166 1.50 -2.14 20.43
C GLY A 166 2.22 -2.45 21.74
N GLY A 167 1.56 -2.23 22.88
CA GLY A 167 2.15 -2.44 24.21
C GLY A 167 3.26 -1.44 24.53
N ASP A 168 4.03 -1.70 25.58
CA ASP A 168 5.04 -0.75 26.07
C ASP A 168 6.22 -0.54 25.11
N VAL A 169 6.46 -1.48 24.20
CA VAL A 169 7.57 -1.40 23.22
C VAL A 169 7.19 -0.46 22.08
N VAL A 170 6.08 -0.72 21.38
CA VAL A 170 5.68 0.07 20.21
C VAL A 170 4.84 1.28 20.61
N GLY A 171 4.15 1.22 21.75
CA GLY A 171 3.29 2.30 22.22
C GLY A 171 2.09 2.55 21.30
N TRP A 172 1.64 3.80 21.32
CA TRP A 172 0.57 4.30 20.46
C TRP A 172 1.09 4.57 19.05
N ILE A 173 0.36 4.09 18.04
CA ILE A 173 0.63 4.40 16.65
C ILE A 173 -0.47 5.32 16.13
N SER A 174 -0.08 6.54 15.75
CA SER A 174 -0.93 7.53 15.10
C SER A 174 -0.92 7.32 13.58
N PHE A 175 -2.08 7.13 12.97
CA PHE A 175 -2.19 6.99 11.52
C PHE A 175 -2.38 8.32 10.78
N ASN A 176 -2.54 9.42 11.54
CA ASN A 176 -2.86 10.72 10.99
C ASN A 176 -2.40 11.83 11.94
N CYS A 177 -1.70 12.84 11.41
CA CYS A 177 -1.29 14.02 12.15
C CYS A 177 -2.45 14.83 12.75
N ALA A 178 -3.69 14.61 12.29
CA ALA A 178 -4.87 15.26 12.85
C ALA A 178 -5.26 14.70 14.22
N ASN A 179 -4.71 13.54 14.60
CA ASN A 179 -5.00 12.91 15.88
C ASN A 179 -4.45 13.70 17.09
N ASP A 180 -3.41 14.51 16.87
CA ASP A 180 -2.70 15.29 17.89
C ASP A 180 -2.43 16.75 17.44
N ASP A 181 -3.18 17.23 16.44
CA ASP A 181 -3.06 18.57 15.85
C ASP A 181 -1.66 18.92 15.29
N SER A 182 -0.84 17.90 14.97
CA SER A 182 0.52 18.07 14.48
C SER A 182 0.63 18.40 13.00
N CYS A 183 -0.47 18.29 12.22
CA CYS A 183 -0.46 18.48 10.76
C CYS A 183 0.09 19.85 10.29
N LEU A 184 -0.16 20.90 11.07
CA LEU A 184 0.26 22.27 10.75
C LEU A 184 1.48 22.72 11.55
N GLN A 185 1.91 21.93 12.53
CA GLN A 185 2.88 22.33 13.54
C GLN A 185 4.20 21.58 13.43
N ALA A 186 4.16 20.31 13.03
CA ALA A 186 5.34 19.44 12.96
C ALA A 186 5.45 18.72 11.61
N SER A 187 4.42 17.97 11.20
CA SER A 187 4.48 17.15 9.99
C SER A 187 3.07 16.80 9.50
N ASP A 188 2.84 16.94 8.19
CA ASP A 188 1.56 16.62 7.53
C ASP A 188 1.47 15.12 7.14
N TYR A 189 1.75 14.24 8.10
CA TYR A 189 1.77 12.80 7.85
C TYR A 189 0.38 12.17 7.93
N ARG A 190 0.15 11.16 7.09
CA ARG A 190 -1.05 10.33 7.12
C ARG A 190 -0.87 9.07 6.28
N VAL A 191 -1.52 8.00 6.70
CA VAL A 191 -1.68 6.79 5.89
C VAL A 191 -2.91 6.92 5.00
N ARG A 192 -2.79 6.46 3.75
CA ARG A 192 -3.84 6.56 2.72
C ARG A 192 -3.99 5.25 1.98
N THR A 193 -5.18 5.00 1.48
CA THR A 193 -5.44 3.91 0.54
C THR A 193 -6.25 4.36 -0.67
N SER A 194 -6.04 3.68 -1.80
CA SER A 194 -6.93 3.75 -2.96
C SER A 194 -8.04 2.69 -2.94
N PHE A 195 -8.16 1.93 -1.86
CA PHE A 195 -9.28 1.00 -1.62
C PHE A 195 -10.59 1.78 -1.47
N SER A 196 -11.44 1.68 -2.49
CA SER A 196 -12.78 2.29 -2.55
C SER A 196 -13.84 1.35 -2.01
#